data_AF-A0A8L0DNY7-F1
#
_entry.id   AF-A0A8L0DNY7-F1
#
_cell.length_a   1.000
_cell.length_b   1.000
_cell.length_c   1.000
_cell.angle_alpha   90.00
_cell.angle_beta   90.00
_cell.angle_gamma   90.00
#
_symmetry.space_group_name_H-M   'P 1'
#
loop_
_entity.id
_entity.type
_entity.pdbx_description
1 polymer ?
#
loop_
_entity_poly.entity_id
_entity_poly.type
_entity_poly.pdbx_seq_one_letter_code
_entity_poly.pdbx_strand_id
1 'polypeptide(L)'
;MILFRKFRVLILMVFLVACTMHIMIDLLPKLEKRAAGPETGNGGCQCTHNPSEEAGSWGKQRARSVAEPGWPNKHTLRILQDFSNEPSSNLTSHSLEKIPAAGERAESFKRMKQYDGAADNQKPLIRDASRGKNVAAPGIFRLPSLFEHPLYKTDLPTLTDDDTLFNVNTDIRLYPKAAGNQEWHNEANVEEEEYPPTGEVTAESYPNWLRFHIGINRYELYSRHNPVLDSLLKDLVTQRITSVVMKSGGTQLKLIMTFHNYGQALFKPMKQTREQETPPDFFYFSDLERHNAEIAAFHLDRILDFRRVPPVAGRLVNMTREIRDVTRDKKLWRTFFISPANNICFYGECSYYCSTEHALCGKPDQIEGSLAAFLPDLALAKRKTWRNPWRRSYHKRKKAEWEVDPDYCDEVKQTPPYDRGSRLLDIMDMTIFDFLMGNMDRHHYETFDKFGNETFIIHLDNGRGVRKSTHLRLQLLAKEEYQLSRLMEESLLRDRLHPVLIQPHLEAMDRRLRLVLQVLAVCVEKEGYSNVVETTVDGEPTMGVWSHGETDWIL
;
A
#
# COMPACT_ATOMS: atom_id res chain seq x y z
N MET A 1 -3.73 -67.04 -2.15
CA MET A 1 -2.56 -66.42 -2.85
C MET A 1 -2.80 -66.13 -4.35
N ILE A 2 -3.32 -67.07 -5.16
CA ILE A 2 -3.42 -66.91 -6.63
C ILE A 2 -4.20 -65.65 -7.07
N LEU A 3 -5.33 -65.34 -6.41
CA LEU A 3 -6.16 -64.16 -6.73
C LEU A 3 -5.37 -62.84 -6.67
N PHE A 4 -4.57 -62.64 -5.62
CA PHE A 4 -3.73 -61.44 -5.44
C PHE A 4 -2.66 -61.29 -6.51
N ARG A 5 -2.13 -62.40 -7.06
CA ARG A 5 -1.21 -62.34 -8.21
C ARG A 5 -1.94 -61.89 -9.47
N LYS A 6 -3.13 -62.43 -9.76
CA LYS A 6 -3.96 -62.00 -10.91
C LYS A 6 -4.34 -60.51 -10.81
N PHE A 7 -4.72 -60.03 -9.63
CA PHE A 7 -5.08 -58.63 -9.41
C PHE A 7 -3.90 -57.66 -9.64
N ARG A 8 -2.70 -58.00 -9.16
CA ARG A 8 -1.48 -57.18 -9.41
C ARG A 8 -1.07 -57.16 -10.89
N VAL A 9 -1.24 -58.28 -11.61
CA VAL A 9 -1.01 -58.32 -13.07
C VAL A 9 -2.04 -57.46 -13.82
N LEU A 10 -3.31 -57.45 -13.38
CA LEU A 10 -4.35 -56.60 -13.97
C LEU A 10 -4.00 -55.10 -13.82
N ILE A 11 -3.58 -54.67 -12.63
CA ILE A 11 -3.15 -53.28 -12.37
C ILE A 11 -1.95 -52.91 -13.25
N LEU A 12 -0.94 -53.78 -13.37
CA LEU A 12 0.22 -53.54 -14.24
C LEU A 12 -0.16 -53.42 -15.72
N MET A 13 -1.10 -54.24 -16.20
CA MET A 13 -1.62 -54.14 -17.57
C MET A 13 -2.37 -52.82 -17.81
N VAL A 14 -3.24 -52.39 -16.88
CA VAL A 14 -3.95 -51.10 -16.97
C VAL A 14 -2.96 -49.94 -16.97
N PHE A 15 -1.92 -49.99 -16.13
CA PHE A 15 -0.90 -48.94 -16.07
C PHE A 15 -0.04 -48.88 -17.35
N LEU A 16 0.30 -50.03 -17.93
CA LEU A 16 1.00 -50.11 -19.22
C LEU A 16 0.16 -49.53 -20.36
N VAL A 17 -1.14 -49.85 -20.43
CA VAL A 17 -2.06 -49.30 -21.45
C VAL A 17 -2.23 -47.78 -21.28
N ALA A 18 -2.33 -47.28 -20.05
CA ALA A 18 -2.36 -45.83 -19.81
C ALA A 18 -1.06 -45.15 -20.28
N CYS A 19 0.10 -45.74 -19.99
CA CYS A 19 1.40 -45.21 -20.44
C CYS A 19 1.53 -45.21 -21.97
N THR A 20 1.14 -46.29 -22.66
CA THR A 20 1.22 -46.33 -24.14
C THR A 20 0.24 -45.37 -24.81
N MET A 21 -0.94 -45.15 -24.22
CA MET A 21 -1.88 -44.12 -24.71
C MET A 21 -1.34 -42.71 -24.56
N HIS A 22 -0.77 -42.34 -23.40
CA HIS A 22 -0.12 -41.04 -23.22
C HIS A 22 1.06 -40.85 -24.19
N ILE A 23 1.93 -41.85 -24.34
CA ILE A 23 3.05 -41.83 -25.29
C ILE A 23 2.56 -41.62 -26.73
N MET A 24 1.47 -42.26 -27.14
CA MET A 24 0.90 -42.05 -28.48
C MET A 24 0.33 -40.65 -28.67
N ILE A 25 -0.42 -40.14 -27.69
CA ILE A 25 -1.00 -38.78 -27.72
C ILE A 25 0.10 -37.71 -27.83
N ASP A 26 1.23 -37.88 -27.14
CA ASP A 26 2.36 -36.95 -27.20
C ASP A 26 3.24 -37.07 -28.46
N LEU A 27 3.18 -38.18 -29.21
CA LEU A 27 4.01 -38.43 -30.39
C LEU A 27 3.29 -38.21 -31.72
N LEU A 28 2.00 -38.55 -31.82
CA LEU A 28 1.20 -38.38 -33.04
C LEU A 28 1.29 -36.95 -33.63
N PRO A 29 0.99 -35.87 -32.88
CA PRO A 29 1.08 -34.49 -33.42
C PRO A 29 2.52 -34.01 -33.71
N LYS A 30 3.55 -34.77 -33.28
CA LYS A 30 4.96 -34.51 -33.62
C LYS A 30 5.42 -35.28 -34.87
N LEU A 31 4.74 -36.37 -35.23
CA LEU A 31 4.97 -37.13 -36.46
C LEU A 31 4.17 -36.53 -37.63
N GLU A 32 2.94 -36.10 -37.39
CA GLU A 32 2.10 -35.43 -38.39
C GLU A 32 2.75 -34.13 -38.91
N LYS A 33 3.32 -33.33 -38.00
CA LYS A 33 4.17 -32.15 -38.33
C LYS A 33 5.52 -32.47 -39.01
N ARG A 34 5.87 -33.75 -39.20
CA ARG A 34 7.03 -34.20 -39.99
C ARG A 34 6.66 -34.89 -41.30
N ALA A 35 5.40 -35.32 -41.46
CA ALA A 35 4.88 -35.90 -42.70
C ALA A 35 4.44 -34.81 -43.70
N ALA A 36 3.96 -33.66 -43.21
CA ALA A 36 3.57 -32.52 -44.03
C ALA A 36 4.81 -31.74 -44.56
N GLY A 37 5.34 -32.19 -45.70
CA GLY A 37 6.29 -31.42 -46.51
C GLY A 37 5.63 -30.22 -47.23
N PRO A 38 6.40 -29.20 -47.65
CA PRO A 38 5.84 -27.95 -48.18
C PRO A 38 5.68 -27.94 -49.72
N GLU A 39 4.49 -27.61 -50.23
CA GLU A 39 4.26 -27.34 -51.66
C GLU A 39 3.72 -25.91 -51.92
N THR A 40 4.65 -25.06 -52.39
CA THR A 40 4.56 -24.13 -53.55
C THR A 40 3.35 -23.20 -53.78
N GLY A 41 3.64 -21.89 -53.77
CA GLY A 41 3.01 -20.86 -54.64
C GLY A 41 2.52 -19.59 -53.90
N ASN A 42 2.89 -18.36 -54.28
CA ASN A 42 3.85 -17.89 -55.30
C ASN A 42 4.31 -16.43 -55.01
N GLY A 43 5.57 -16.08 -55.33
CA GLY A 43 6.04 -14.71 -55.56
C GLY A 43 7.01 -14.08 -54.52
N GLY A 44 8.19 -13.59 -54.97
CA GLY A 44 8.93 -12.52 -54.26
C GLY A 44 10.42 -12.72 -53.87
N CYS A 45 11.33 -12.91 -54.83
CA CYS A 45 12.76 -12.52 -54.83
C CYS A 45 13.67 -12.62 -53.56
N GLN A 46 14.59 -13.60 -53.60
CA GLN A 46 16.07 -13.45 -53.46
C GLN A 46 16.71 -12.57 -52.35
N CYS A 47 17.58 -13.17 -51.51
CA CYS A 47 19.03 -13.26 -51.83
C CYS A 47 19.85 -14.16 -50.88
N THR A 48 21.04 -14.56 -51.35
CA THR A 48 21.99 -15.56 -50.82
C THR A 48 22.86 -15.11 -49.63
N HIS A 49 23.15 -16.00 -48.67
CA HIS A 49 24.48 -16.67 -48.56
C HIS A 49 24.53 -17.83 -47.54
N ASN A 50 25.53 -18.70 -47.70
CA ASN A 50 25.92 -19.89 -46.90
C ASN A 50 27.49 -19.95 -46.93
N PRO A 51 28.24 -20.88 -46.28
CA PRO A 51 27.87 -22.15 -45.63
C PRO A 51 28.65 -22.53 -44.33
N SER A 52 28.55 -23.83 -43.95
CA SER A 52 29.57 -24.71 -43.32
C SER A 52 29.98 -24.49 -41.83
N GLU A 53 30.37 -25.52 -41.04
CA GLU A 53 30.57 -26.96 -41.34
C GLU A 53 30.34 -27.87 -40.10
N GLU A 54 30.32 -29.20 -40.28
CA GLU A 54 30.07 -30.23 -39.25
C GLU A 54 31.32 -31.10 -38.91
N ALA A 55 31.16 -31.88 -37.83
CA ALA A 55 31.67 -33.26 -37.64
C ALA A 55 33.01 -33.51 -36.89
N GLY A 56 33.05 -34.65 -36.19
CA GLY A 56 34.24 -35.20 -35.51
C GLY A 56 33.92 -35.92 -34.20
N SER A 57 34.04 -37.26 -34.15
CA SER A 57 33.79 -38.08 -32.95
C SER A 57 34.57 -39.40 -32.98
N TRP A 58 35.14 -39.84 -31.85
CA TRP A 58 35.24 -41.24 -31.36
C TRP A 58 36.06 -41.37 -30.04
N GLY A 59 35.97 -42.52 -29.35
CA GLY A 59 36.66 -42.85 -28.07
C GLY A 59 38.09 -43.40 -28.23
N LYS A 60 38.80 -43.90 -27.19
CA LYS A 60 38.39 -44.54 -25.92
C LYS A 60 39.51 -44.55 -24.83
N GLN A 61 39.10 -44.47 -23.55
CA GLN A 61 39.68 -45.09 -22.32
C GLN A 61 41.10 -44.79 -21.76
N ARG A 62 41.13 -44.64 -20.41
CA ARG A 62 42.28 -44.64 -19.43
C ARG A 62 43.25 -43.44 -19.56
N ALA A 63 43.71 -42.78 -18.48
CA ALA A 63 43.83 -43.18 -17.06
C ALA A 63 43.51 -42.05 -16.04
N ARG A 64 43.98 -42.17 -14.78
CA ARG A 64 43.66 -41.31 -13.62
C ARG A 64 44.30 -39.90 -13.69
N SER A 65 43.60 -38.84 -13.29
CA SER A 65 43.73 -38.19 -11.95
C SER A 65 43.32 -36.70 -11.89
N VAL A 66 43.01 -36.23 -10.67
CA VAL A 66 42.89 -34.83 -10.18
C VAL A 66 41.65 -33.98 -10.57
N ALA A 67 40.99 -33.47 -9.51
CA ALA A 67 40.09 -32.30 -9.38
C ALA A 67 38.82 -32.13 -10.26
N GLU A 68 37.65 -32.20 -9.60
CA GLU A 68 36.50 -31.34 -9.92
C GLU A 68 36.58 -30.00 -9.17
N PRO A 69 36.06 -28.90 -9.74
CA PRO A 69 35.52 -27.77 -9.00
C PRO A 69 33.98 -27.74 -9.11
N GLY A 70 33.29 -28.36 -8.15
CA GLY A 70 31.82 -28.32 -8.07
C GLY A 70 31.27 -26.90 -7.78
N TRP A 71 30.01 -26.65 -8.14
CA TRP A 71 29.35 -25.35 -7.92
C TRP A 71 29.31 -24.95 -6.43
N PRO A 72 29.66 -23.69 -6.07
CA PRO A 72 29.62 -23.23 -4.68
C PRO A 72 28.20 -23.17 -4.08
N ASN A 73 27.99 -23.91 -2.99
CA ASN A 73 26.75 -23.85 -2.20
C ASN A 73 26.70 -22.60 -1.32
N LYS A 74 25.59 -21.84 -1.40
CA LYS A 74 24.92 -21.02 -0.36
C LYS A 74 25.71 -20.04 0.55
N HIS A 75 27.04 -19.96 0.51
CA HIS A 75 27.82 -19.10 1.40
C HIS A 75 28.09 -17.68 0.88
N THR A 76 27.80 -17.39 -0.39
CA THR A 76 28.09 -16.09 -1.04
C THR A 76 27.36 -14.90 -0.41
N LEU A 77 26.34 -15.12 0.44
CA LEU A 77 25.66 -14.06 1.19
C LEU A 77 26.39 -13.63 2.48
N ARG A 78 27.52 -14.24 2.86
CA ARG A 78 28.35 -13.75 3.99
C ARG A 78 29.34 -12.64 3.64
N ILE A 79 29.64 -12.40 2.36
CA ILE A 79 30.69 -11.46 1.94
C ILE A 79 30.12 -10.04 1.75
N LEU A 80 29.33 -9.57 2.72
CA LEU A 80 28.76 -8.22 2.77
C LEU A 80 28.56 -7.67 4.20
N GLN A 81 29.18 -8.27 5.23
CA GLN A 81 29.03 -7.85 6.64
C GLN A 81 30.32 -7.51 7.38
N ASP A 82 31.52 -7.81 6.85
CA ASP A 82 32.80 -7.63 7.55
C ASP A 82 33.46 -6.24 7.32
N PHE A 83 32.68 -5.15 7.31
CA PHE A 83 33.19 -3.77 7.28
C PHE A 83 32.37 -2.80 8.15
N SER A 84 32.26 -3.09 9.45
CA SER A 84 31.91 -2.06 10.45
C SER A 84 32.49 -2.39 11.82
N ASN A 85 33.79 -2.12 12.00
CA ASN A 85 34.48 -2.30 13.28
C ASN A 85 35.80 -1.49 13.36
N GLU A 86 35.70 -0.15 13.28
CA GLU A 86 36.65 0.75 13.96
C GLU A 86 35.91 2.01 14.46
N PRO A 87 36.27 2.57 15.63
CA PRO A 87 35.64 3.77 16.18
C PRO A 87 36.30 5.08 15.71
N SER A 88 35.51 6.14 15.73
CA SER A 88 35.90 7.56 15.59
C SER A 88 36.47 8.02 14.23
N SER A 89 35.65 8.76 13.48
CA SER A 89 36.13 9.90 12.69
C SER A 89 35.05 10.99 12.62
N ASN A 90 35.39 12.20 13.07
CA ASN A 90 34.51 13.37 12.95
C ASN A 90 34.79 14.06 11.61
N LEU A 91 34.01 13.75 10.57
CA LEU A 91 34.07 14.47 9.29
C LEU A 91 32.67 14.81 8.77
N THR A 92 32.30 16.08 8.93
CA THR A 92 31.25 16.73 8.14
C THR A 92 31.75 17.02 6.73
N SER A 93 31.00 16.65 5.69
CA SER A 93 31.18 17.18 4.33
C SER A 93 29.81 17.53 3.74
N HIS A 94 29.76 18.65 3.00
CA HIS A 94 28.51 19.29 2.60
C HIS A 94 27.98 18.82 1.25
N SER A 95 26.68 18.99 1.04
CA SER A 95 26.06 18.94 -0.29
C SER A 95 26.68 19.95 -1.25
N LEU A 96 26.77 19.58 -2.53
CA LEU A 96 27.29 20.42 -3.61
C LEU A 96 26.14 20.88 -4.53
N GLU A 97 25.46 21.95 -4.12
CA GLU A 97 24.58 22.71 -5.01
C GLU A 97 25.21 24.07 -5.35
N LYS A 98 25.00 24.53 -6.58
CA LYS A 98 25.85 25.53 -7.24
C LYS A 98 25.01 26.71 -7.74
N ILE A 99 25.03 27.81 -6.99
CA ILE A 99 24.44 29.09 -7.38
C ILE A 99 25.57 30.11 -7.60
N PRO A 100 25.69 30.76 -8.78
CA PRO A 100 26.74 31.73 -9.05
C PRO A 100 26.31 33.17 -8.69
N ALA A 101 27.00 33.79 -7.74
CA ALA A 101 27.00 35.25 -7.53
C ALA A 101 28.41 35.69 -7.09
N ALA A 102 28.78 36.95 -7.38
CA ALA A 102 30.14 37.47 -7.22
C ALA A 102 30.28 38.43 -6.03
N GLY A 103 31.53 38.78 -5.66
CA GLY A 103 31.80 40.03 -4.92
C GLY A 103 32.59 39.90 -3.61
N GLU A 104 33.90 39.70 -3.73
CA GLU A 104 34.97 40.25 -2.87
C GLU A 104 34.86 40.35 -1.32
N ARG A 105 35.85 39.70 -0.68
CA ARG A 105 36.75 40.25 0.37
C ARG A 105 36.24 40.53 1.81
N ALA A 106 36.82 39.73 2.73
CA ALA A 106 37.66 40.15 3.86
C ALA A 106 37.01 40.87 5.08
N GLU A 107 37.50 40.69 6.32
CA GLU A 107 38.22 39.56 6.95
C GLU A 107 38.09 39.70 8.49
N SER A 108 38.28 38.60 9.24
CA SER A 108 38.60 38.50 10.68
C SER A 108 38.38 39.71 11.63
N PHE A 109 37.75 39.47 12.79
CA PHE A 109 38.52 39.17 14.02
C PHE A 109 37.65 38.65 15.19
N LYS A 110 38.27 37.89 16.09
CA LYS A 110 37.70 37.52 17.41
C LYS A 110 38.10 38.57 18.45
N ARG A 111 37.27 38.80 19.49
CA ARG A 111 37.53 38.34 20.88
C ARG A 111 36.50 38.89 21.89
N MET A 112 36.21 38.10 22.91
CA MET A 112 35.34 38.43 24.06
C MET A 112 36.13 39.06 25.20
N LYS A 113 35.65 40.18 25.78
CA LYS A 113 35.59 40.38 27.25
C LYS A 113 34.72 41.57 27.71
N GLN A 114 34.32 41.46 28.97
CA GLN A 114 33.46 42.30 29.80
C GLN A 114 34.29 43.23 30.70
N TYR A 115 33.80 44.44 31.01
CA TYR A 115 33.97 45.13 32.31
C TYR A 115 32.99 46.32 32.46
N ASP A 116 32.80 46.77 33.70
CA ASP A 116 31.71 47.64 34.16
C ASP A 116 31.98 49.16 34.08
N GLY A 117 30.89 49.95 34.20
CA GLY A 117 30.90 51.42 34.37
C GLY A 117 29.47 51.94 34.56
N ALA A 118 29.23 52.86 35.50
CA ALA A 118 27.89 53.19 35.99
C ALA A 118 27.59 54.70 36.10
N ALA A 119 26.32 55.03 36.41
CA ALA A 119 25.75 56.33 36.78
C ALA A 119 25.55 57.37 35.64
N ASP A 120 24.52 58.24 35.65
CA ASP A 120 23.19 58.22 36.33
C ASP A 120 22.25 59.29 35.71
N ASN A 121 20.97 59.24 36.09
CA ASN A 121 19.97 60.31 36.17
C ASN A 121 18.91 60.58 35.06
N GLN A 122 17.77 61.09 35.56
CA GLN A 122 16.54 61.60 34.90
C GLN A 122 15.51 60.57 34.35
N LYS A 123 14.62 60.16 35.27
CA LYS A 123 13.23 59.66 35.08
C LYS A 123 12.25 60.85 34.83
N PRO A 124 10.90 60.72 34.65
CA PRO A 124 10.01 59.54 34.84
C PRO A 124 8.85 59.32 33.81
N LEU A 125 8.03 58.29 34.08
CA LEU A 125 6.79 57.85 33.40
C LEU A 125 7.00 57.19 32.02
N ILE A 126 6.24 56.17 31.60
CA ILE A 126 4.91 55.68 32.02
C ILE A 126 4.98 54.26 32.65
N ARG A 127 3.89 53.83 33.31
CA ARG A 127 3.71 52.55 34.03
C ARG A 127 3.88 51.28 33.17
N ASP A 128 4.42 50.23 33.79
CA ASP A 128 4.27 48.84 33.36
C ASP A 128 2.80 48.40 33.27
N ALA A 129 2.48 47.68 32.19
CA ALA A 129 1.26 46.88 32.09
C ALA A 129 1.61 45.38 32.17
N SER A 130 1.33 44.79 33.32
CA SER A 130 1.19 43.35 33.61
C SER A 130 1.68 42.35 32.54
N ARG A 131 2.76 41.63 32.89
CA ARG A 131 3.28 40.39 32.28
C ARG A 131 2.17 39.39 31.91
N GLY A 132 1.59 39.54 30.72
CA GLY A 132 0.57 38.65 30.20
C GLY A 132 1.13 37.25 29.96
N LYS A 133 0.41 36.23 30.42
CA LYS A 133 0.61 34.89 29.87
C LYS A 133 0.14 34.93 28.42
N ASN A 134 0.99 34.56 27.46
CA ASN A 134 0.51 34.13 26.15
C ASN A 134 -0.22 32.80 26.35
N VAL A 135 -1.49 32.90 26.74
CA VAL A 135 -2.46 31.83 26.56
C VAL A 135 -2.50 31.58 25.07
N ALA A 136 -2.09 30.39 24.63
CA ALA A 136 -2.19 30.02 23.23
C ALA A 136 -3.65 30.21 22.80
N ALA A 137 -3.89 30.88 21.66
CA ALA A 137 -5.23 31.05 21.15
C ALA A 137 -5.92 29.68 21.04
N PRO A 138 -7.23 29.56 21.34
CA PRO A 138 -7.95 28.31 21.18
C PRO A 138 -7.69 27.77 19.77
N GLY A 139 -7.19 26.53 19.68
CA GLY A 139 -6.72 25.96 18.43
C GLY A 139 -7.81 26.05 17.36
N ILE A 140 -7.52 26.75 16.27
CA ILE A 140 -8.42 26.82 15.12
C ILE A 140 -8.47 25.41 14.54
N PHE A 141 -9.58 24.71 14.78
CA PHE A 141 -9.86 23.40 14.18
C PHE A 141 -10.07 23.60 12.67
N ARG A 142 -9.06 23.25 11.88
CA ARG A 142 -9.04 23.42 10.41
C ARG A 142 -9.75 22.26 9.73
N LEU A 143 -9.73 21.07 10.32
CA LEU A 143 -10.33 19.87 9.75
C LEU A 143 -11.87 19.94 9.62
N PRO A 144 -12.64 20.49 10.58
CA PRO A 144 -14.07 20.80 10.36
C PRO A 144 -14.27 21.80 9.23
N SER A 145 -13.48 22.89 9.22
CA SER A 145 -13.55 23.94 8.19
C SER A 145 -13.32 23.39 6.77
N LEU A 146 -12.43 22.39 6.62
CA LEU A 146 -12.22 21.68 5.36
C LEU A 146 -13.51 20.99 4.87
N PHE A 147 -14.16 20.20 5.74
CA PHE A 147 -15.39 19.49 5.39
C PHE A 147 -16.61 20.41 5.26
N GLU A 148 -16.53 21.65 5.76
CA GLU A 148 -17.51 22.71 5.49
C GLU A 148 -17.34 23.39 4.13
N HIS A 149 -16.17 23.28 3.48
CA HIS A 149 -15.88 23.91 2.19
C HIS A 149 -16.68 23.26 1.04
N PRO A 150 -17.19 24.00 0.04
CA PRO A 150 -18.04 23.46 -1.03
C PRO A 150 -17.48 22.25 -1.80
N LEU A 151 -16.16 22.17 -1.99
CA LEU A 151 -15.49 21.02 -2.64
C LEU A 151 -15.59 19.68 -1.86
N TYR A 152 -16.06 19.74 -0.61
CA TYR A 152 -16.38 18.62 0.28
C TYR A 152 -17.90 18.52 0.54
N LYS A 153 -18.70 19.25 -0.23
CA LYS A 153 -20.18 19.17 -0.23
C LYS A 153 -20.74 18.74 -1.60
N THR A 154 -19.87 18.33 -2.52
CA THR A 154 -20.28 17.62 -3.74
C THR A 154 -20.95 16.31 -3.36
N ASP A 155 -22.20 16.15 -3.80
CA ASP A 155 -23.00 14.93 -3.69
C ASP A 155 -22.54 13.86 -4.71
N LEU A 156 -23.00 12.63 -4.50
CA LEU A 156 -22.83 11.53 -5.46
C LEU A 156 -24.04 11.42 -6.39
N PRO A 157 -23.91 10.75 -7.55
CA PRO A 157 -25.06 10.32 -8.33
C PRO A 157 -26.05 9.51 -7.47
N THR A 158 -27.35 9.59 -7.81
CA THR A 158 -28.39 8.83 -7.09
C THR A 158 -28.13 7.34 -7.24
N LEU A 159 -27.87 6.65 -6.13
CA LEU A 159 -27.53 5.23 -6.12
C LEU A 159 -28.73 4.36 -6.51
N THR A 160 -28.51 3.44 -7.43
CA THR A 160 -29.44 2.34 -7.76
C THR A 160 -29.05 1.05 -7.03
N ASP A 161 -29.91 0.02 -7.06
CA ASP A 161 -29.64 -1.30 -6.49
C ASP A 161 -28.34 -1.95 -7.04
N ASP A 162 -27.98 -1.66 -8.30
CA ASP A 162 -26.74 -2.12 -8.94
C ASP A 162 -25.50 -1.36 -8.46
N ASP A 163 -25.67 -0.15 -7.90
CA ASP A 163 -24.59 0.69 -7.38
C ASP A 163 -24.29 0.41 -5.91
N THR A 164 -25.19 -0.26 -5.17
CA THR A 164 -24.90 -0.81 -3.83
C THR A 164 -24.02 -2.05 -3.95
N LEU A 165 -23.12 -2.33 -3.02
CA LEU A 165 -22.40 -3.62 -3.04
C LEU A 165 -23.33 -4.77 -2.60
N PHE A 166 -24.07 -4.56 -1.51
CA PHE A 166 -25.04 -5.52 -0.96
C PHE A 166 -26.44 -4.90 -0.92
N ASN A 167 -27.41 -5.54 -1.57
CA ASN A 167 -28.80 -5.10 -1.55
C ASN A 167 -29.52 -5.72 -0.33
N VAL A 168 -29.82 -4.87 0.66
CA VAL A 168 -30.40 -5.26 1.96
C VAL A 168 -31.85 -5.76 1.84
N ASN A 169 -32.53 -5.49 0.73
CA ASN A 169 -33.89 -5.98 0.47
C ASN A 169 -33.92 -7.41 -0.10
N THR A 170 -32.78 -8.01 -0.42
CA THR A 170 -32.68 -9.44 -0.76
C THR A 170 -32.26 -10.26 0.45
N ASP A 171 -32.69 -11.52 0.55
CA ASP A 171 -32.63 -12.41 1.74
C ASP A 171 -31.22 -12.78 2.27
N ILE A 172 -30.19 -12.02 1.94
CA ILE A 172 -28.84 -12.12 2.52
C ILE A 172 -28.88 -11.60 3.96
N ARG A 173 -29.47 -12.38 4.87
CA ARG A 173 -29.22 -12.26 6.31
C ARG A 173 -27.73 -12.53 6.55
N LEU A 174 -26.95 -11.46 6.64
CA LEU A 174 -25.50 -11.48 6.90
C LEU A 174 -25.23 -11.89 8.36
N TYR A 175 -25.51 -13.16 8.68
CA TYR A 175 -25.24 -13.76 9.98
C TYR A 175 -23.73 -13.62 10.29
N PRO A 176 -23.33 -12.97 11.39
CA PRO A 176 -21.91 -12.75 11.69
C PRO A 176 -21.08 -14.04 11.77
N LYS A 177 -21.70 -15.18 12.14
CA LYS A 177 -21.08 -16.52 12.14
C LYS A 177 -20.74 -17.06 10.74
N ALA A 178 -21.39 -16.57 9.67
CA ALA A 178 -21.16 -17.03 8.29
C ALA A 178 -20.05 -16.28 7.56
N ALA A 179 -19.59 -15.13 8.08
CA ALA A 179 -18.46 -14.37 7.54
C ALA A 179 -17.09 -14.89 8.04
N GLY A 180 -17.05 -15.99 8.80
CA GLY A 180 -15.83 -16.67 9.20
C GLY A 180 -15.51 -17.84 8.26
N ASN A 181 -14.27 -17.91 7.76
CA ASN A 181 -13.80 -18.98 6.88
C ASN A 181 -14.04 -20.38 7.46
N GLN A 182 -14.94 -21.15 6.83
CA GLN A 182 -15.38 -22.46 7.34
C GLN A 182 -14.28 -23.54 7.34
N GLU A 183 -13.22 -23.40 6.52
CA GLU A 183 -12.09 -24.35 6.46
C GLU A 183 -11.39 -24.57 7.81
N TRP A 184 -11.50 -23.61 8.75
CA TRP A 184 -10.76 -23.63 10.02
C TRP A 184 -11.63 -23.96 11.25
N HIS A 185 -12.88 -24.39 11.04
CA HIS A 185 -13.86 -24.65 12.10
C HIS A 185 -14.17 -26.13 12.38
N ASN A 186 -13.63 -27.06 11.60
CA ASN A 186 -13.74 -28.48 11.91
C ASN A 186 -12.85 -28.87 13.11
N GLU A 187 -13.32 -29.81 13.93
CA GLU A 187 -12.67 -30.34 15.15
C GLU A 187 -12.59 -29.40 16.38
N ALA A 188 -13.73 -28.91 16.88
CA ALA A 188 -14.01 -28.82 18.33
C ALA A 188 -15.52 -28.66 18.65
N ASN A 189 -16.06 -29.57 19.47
CA ASN A 189 -17.36 -29.59 20.16
C ASN A 189 -18.60 -28.95 19.48
N VAL A 190 -19.54 -29.81 19.11
CA VAL A 190 -20.98 -29.47 19.06
C VAL A 190 -21.55 -29.66 20.46
N GLU A 191 -21.66 -28.58 21.23
CA GLU A 191 -22.50 -28.47 22.42
C GLU A 191 -23.30 -27.14 22.30
N GLU A 192 -24.49 -27.09 22.89
CA GLU A 192 -25.58 -26.22 22.44
C GLU A 192 -25.70 -24.89 23.21
N GLU A 193 -26.74 -24.12 22.84
CA GLU A 193 -27.30 -22.95 23.53
C GLU A 193 -26.46 -21.65 23.62
N GLU A 194 -26.73 -20.74 22.68
CA GLU A 194 -27.29 -19.43 23.09
C GLU A 194 -28.32 -18.98 22.02
N TYR A 195 -29.42 -18.35 22.45
CA TYR A 195 -30.60 -18.10 21.61
C TYR A 195 -30.31 -17.16 20.43
N PRO A 196 -30.86 -17.40 19.22
CA PRO A 196 -31.05 -16.33 18.26
C PRO A 196 -32.09 -15.34 18.82
N PRO A 197 -31.83 -14.02 18.81
CA PRO A 197 -32.77 -13.05 19.36
C PRO A 197 -34.07 -13.03 18.54
N THR A 198 -35.20 -13.31 19.19
CA THR A 198 -36.54 -13.30 18.61
C THR A 198 -37.10 -11.88 18.47
N GLY A 199 -36.42 -11.07 17.66
CA GLY A 199 -36.84 -9.72 17.26
C GLY A 199 -36.40 -9.42 15.82
N GLU A 200 -37.05 -8.44 15.19
CA GLU A 200 -36.67 -8.01 13.84
C GLU A 200 -35.31 -7.29 13.89
N VAL A 201 -34.29 -7.91 13.29
CA VAL A 201 -32.92 -7.39 13.27
C VAL A 201 -32.83 -6.24 12.26
N THR A 202 -33.13 -5.03 12.71
CA THR A 202 -33.00 -3.81 11.90
C THR A 202 -31.55 -3.56 11.51
N ALA A 203 -31.30 -2.97 10.34
CA ALA A 203 -29.95 -2.77 9.82
C ALA A 203 -29.06 -1.86 10.71
N GLU A 204 -29.66 -1.07 11.59
CA GLU A 204 -28.96 -0.24 12.57
C GLU A 204 -28.33 -1.04 13.72
N SER A 205 -28.88 -2.21 14.03
CA SER A 205 -28.41 -3.11 15.09
C SER A 205 -27.16 -3.93 14.72
N TYR A 206 -26.78 -3.93 13.43
CA TYR A 206 -25.59 -4.64 12.95
C TYR A 206 -24.28 -4.02 13.50
N PRO A 207 -23.23 -4.84 13.72
CA PRO A 207 -21.93 -4.34 14.18
C PRO A 207 -21.29 -3.39 13.15
N ASN A 208 -20.45 -2.46 13.62
CA ASN A 208 -19.92 -1.36 12.80
C ASN A 208 -19.18 -1.83 11.53
N TRP A 209 -18.49 -2.98 11.57
CA TRP A 209 -17.82 -3.54 10.39
C TRP A 209 -18.82 -3.97 9.30
N LEU A 210 -19.98 -4.50 9.70
CA LEU A 210 -21.03 -4.95 8.79
C LEU A 210 -21.81 -3.76 8.23
N ARG A 211 -22.06 -2.75 9.06
CA ARG A 211 -22.63 -1.45 8.63
C ARG A 211 -21.69 -0.69 7.69
N PHE A 212 -20.38 -0.87 7.81
CA PHE A 212 -19.39 -0.43 6.82
C PHE A 212 -19.50 -1.24 5.51
N HIS A 213 -19.57 -2.57 5.57
CA HIS A 213 -19.68 -3.42 4.37
C HIS A 213 -20.90 -3.12 3.50
N ILE A 214 -22.09 -2.93 4.10
CA ILE A 214 -23.32 -2.57 3.37
C ILE A 214 -23.31 -1.12 2.85
N GLY A 215 -22.43 -0.26 3.38
CA GLY A 215 -22.27 1.13 2.95
C GLY A 215 -21.37 1.32 1.72
N ILE A 216 -20.71 0.26 1.24
CA ILE A 216 -19.86 0.30 0.04
C ILE A 216 -20.76 0.42 -1.20
N ASN A 217 -20.44 1.37 -2.09
CA ASN A 217 -21.15 1.61 -3.34
C ASN A 217 -20.18 1.79 -4.53
N ARG A 218 -20.69 2.02 -5.75
CA ARG A 218 -19.90 2.18 -6.99
C ARG A 218 -18.81 3.25 -6.91
N TYR A 219 -19.01 4.29 -6.11
CA TYR A 219 -18.20 5.52 -6.14
C TYR A 219 -17.27 5.68 -4.93
N GLU A 220 -17.63 5.13 -3.77
CA GLU A 220 -16.88 5.24 -2.52
C GLU A 220 -16.93 3.96 -1.68
N LEU A 221 -15.89 3.77 -0.86
CA LEU A 221 -15.82 2.70 0.13
C LEU A 221 -16.52 3.07 1.44
N TYR A 222 -16.66 4.36 1.75
CA TYR A 222 -17.39 4.88 2.92
C TYR A 222 -17.80 6.34 2.71
N SER A 223 -18.98 6.72 3.17
CA SER A 223 -19.45 8.10 3.02
C SER A 223 -18.73 9.12 3.89
N ARG A 224 -18.61 10.35 3.37
CA ARG A 224 -17.99 11.51 4.03
C ARG A 224 -18.60 11.82 5.41
N HIS A 225 -19.92 11.67 5.51
CA HIS A 225 -20.69 11.89 6.75
C HIS A 225 -21.16 10.58 7.40
N ASN A 226 -20.43 9.47 7.19
CA ASN A 226 -20.80 8.16 7.72
C ASN A 226 -20.69 8.10 9.26
N PRO A 227 -21.81 7.95 10.01
CA PRO A 227 -21.80 7.91 11.48
C PRO A 227 -21.14 6.63 12.05
N VAL A 228 -20.94 5.61 11.22
CA VAL A 228 -20.32 4.33 11.59
C VAL A 228 -18.80 4.45 11.64
N LEU A 229 -18.19 5.37 10.86
CA LEU A 229 -16.74 5.37 10.61
C LEU A 229 -15.91 5.54 11.89
N ASP A 230 -16.16 6.60 12.65
CA ASP A 230 -15.42 6.88 13.89
C ASP A 230 -15.74 5.82 14.98
N SER A 231 -16.90 5.15 14.91
CA SER A 231 -17.26 4.00 15.76
C SER A 231 -16.50 2.73 15.38
N LEU A 232 -16.30 2.46 14.08
CA LEU A 232 -15.50 1.34 13.58
C LEU A 232 -14.01 1.52 13.95
N LEU A 233 -13.47 2.74 13.82
CA LEU A 233 -12.11 3.04 14.26
C LEU A 233 -11.94 2.78 15.78
N LYS A 234 -12.93 3.15 16.58
CA LYS A 234 -12.97 2.84 18.02
C LYS A 234 -13.05 1.34 18.30
N ASP A 235 -13.83 0.57 17.53
CA ASP A 235 -13.89 -0.89 17.65
C ASP A 235 -12.51 -1.51 17.38
N LEU A 236 -11.81 -1.13 16.31
CA LEU A 236 -10.46 -1.64 15.99
C LEU A 236 -9.48 -1.43 17.17
N VAL A 237 -9.52 -0.25 17.81
CA VAL A 237 -8.64 0.11 18.94
C VAL A 237 -8.99 -0.62 20.24
N THR A 238 -10.28 -0.90 20.50
CA THR A 238 -10.77 -1.30 21.83
C THR A 238 -11.35 -2.70 21.92
N GLN A 239 -11.85 -3.27 20.82
CA GLN A 239 -12.58 -4.54 20.82
C GLN A 239 -11.66 -5.71 21.19
N ARG A 240 -12.20 -6.71 21.90
CA ARG A 240 -11.45 -7.91 22.29
C ARG A 240 -11.13 -8.77 21.07
N ILE A 241 -9.84 -9.04 20.88
CA ILE A 241 -9.34 -10.04 19.92
C ILE A 241 -9.64 -11.44 20.49
N THR A 242 -10.18 -12.34 19.67
CA THR A 242 -10.59 -13.70 20.06
C THR A 242 -9.85 -14.80 19.31
N SER A 243 -9.31 -14.50 18.13
CA SER A 243 -8.44 -15.39 17.36
C SER A 243 -7.46 -14.59 16.51
N VAL A 244 -6.23 -15.09 16.35
CA VAL A 244 -5.26 -14.54 15.41
C VAL A 244 -4.66 -15.65 14.54
N VAL A 245 -4.58 -15.41 13.24
CA VAL A 245 -3.91 -16.29 12.28
C VAL A 245 -2.95 -15.50 11.40
N MET A 246 -1.93 -16.15 10.85
CA MET A 246 -1.00 -15.50 9.92
C MET A 246 -1.55 -15.51 8.49
N LYS A 247 -1.42 -14.40 7.76
CA LYS A 247 -1.85 -14.38 6.36
C LYS A 247 -0.90 -15.21 5.49
N SER A 248 -1.42 -16.26 4.86
CA SER A 248 -0.68 -17.06 3.88
C SER A 248 -0.31 -16.25 2.62
N GLY A 249 0.82 -16.61 2.01
CA GLY A 249 1.29 -16.03 0.74
C GLY A 249 1.66 -14.54 0.78
N GLY A 250 1.90 -13.96 1.96
CA GLY A 250 2.35 -12.58 2.10
C GLY A 250 3.86 -12.42 1.87
N THR A 251 4.27 -11.31 1.24
CA THR A 251 5.69 -10.93 1.11
C THR A 251 6.30 -10.68 2.48
N GLN A 252 5.67 -9.82 3.29
CA GLN A 252 6.05 -9.52 4.67
C GLN A 252 4.99 -9.99 5.67
N LEU A 253 5.35 -9.99 6.96
CA LEU A 253 4.49 -10.46 8.05
C LEU A 253 3.21 -9.63 8.17
N LYS A 254 2.07 -10.29 7.94
CA LYS A 254 0.71 -9.74 8.11
C LYS A 254 -0.11 -10.75 8.91
N LEU A 255 -0.78 -10.30 9.97
CA LEU A 255 -1.69 -11.15 10.75
C LEU A 255 -3.14 -10.77 10.46
N ILE A 256 -4.05 -11.73 10.58
CA ILE A 256 -5.50 -11.52 10.54
C ILE A 256 -6.00 -11.69 11.97
N MET A 257 -6.58 -10.63 12.53
CA MET A 257 -7.17 -10.62 13.86
C MET A 257 -8.69 -10.68 13.75
N THR A 258 -9.30 -11.67 14.38
CA THR A 258 -10.76 -11.77 14.53
C THR A 258 -11.17 -11.24 15.91
N PHE A 259 -12.23 -10.45 15.94
CA PHE A 259 -12.78 -9.81 17.12
C PHE A 259 -14.00 -10.56 17.69
N HIS A 260 -14.38 -10.22 18.93
CA HIS A 260 -15.56 -10.78 19.60
C HIS A 260 -16.88 -10.53 18.85
N ASN A 261 -17.00 -9.44 18.09
CA ASN A 261 -18.16 -9.15 17.24
C ASN A 261 -18.04 -9.75 15.82
N TYR A 262 -17.25 -10.81 15.65
CA TYR A 262 -16.92 -11.52 14.39
C TYR A 262 -16.21 -10.69 13.31
N GLY A 263 -16.04 -9.38 13.49
CA GLY A 263 -15.30 -8.54 12.57
C GLY A 263 -13.83 -8.95 12.48
N GLN A 264 -13.19 -8.66 11.35
CA GLN A 264 -11.78 -8.95 11.12
C GLN A 264 -10.99 -7.68 10.78
N ALA A 265 -9.70 -7.70 11.13
CA ALA A 265 -8.75 -6.67 10.73
C ALA A 265 -7.41 -7.29 10.31
N LEU A 266 -6.77 -6.65 9.32
CA LEU A 266 -5.41 -6.95 8.91
C LEU A 266 -4.46 -6.15 9.80
N PHE A 267 -3.63 -6.86 10.58
CA PHE A 267 -2.63 -6.28 11.45
C PHE A 267 -1.26 -6.24 10.76
N LYS A 268 -0.73 -5.03 10.53
CA LYS A 268 0.68 -4.82 10.17
C LYS A 268 1.44 -4.31 11.43
N PRO A 269 2.38 -5.08 12.01
CA PRO A 269 3.11 -4.67 13.21
C PRO A 269 4.22 -3.65 12.93
N MET A 270 4.73 -3.01 13.98
CA MET A 270 5.96 -2.20 13.93
C MET A 270 7.16 -3.00 13.41
N LYS A 271 7.78 -2.52 12.31
CA LYS A 271 9.07 -3.01 11.78
C LYS A 271 10.22 -2.01 11.91
N GLN A 272 9.91 -0.72 12.03
CA GLN A 272 10.86 0.39 12.16
C GLN A 272 10.29 1.45 13.12
N THR A 273 11.18 2.28 13.68
CA THR A 273 10.82 3.48 14.46
C THR A 273 10.34 4.63 13.58
N ARG A 274 9.86 5.70 14.20
CA ARG A 274 9.27 6.87 13.51
C ARG A 274 10.33 7.75 12.85
N GLU A 275 11.55 7.68 13.35
CA GLU A 275 12.72 8.49 12.99
C GLU A 275 13.62 7.77 11.96
N GLN A 276 13.40 6.48 11.73
CA GLN A 276 14.19 5.66 10.80
C GLN A 276 13.71 5.82 9.36
N GLU A 277 14.44 6.58 8.56
CA GLU A 277 14.28 6.59 7.10
C GLU A 277 14.73 5.25 6.47
N THR A 278 14.28 4.97 5.25
CA THR A 278 14.74 3.80 4.48
C THR A 278 16.08 4.15 3.80
N PRO A 279 17.13 3.31 3.90
CA PRO A 279 18.45 3.65 3.34
C PRO A 279 18.39 3.89 1.82
N PRO A 280 19.19 4.83 1.26
CA PRO A 280 19.12 5.18 -0.15
C PRO A 280 19.52 4.03 -1.11
N ASP A 281 20.30 3.06 -0.62
CA ASP A 281 20.69 1.86 -1.37
C ASP A 281 19.58 0.78 -1.47
N PHE A 282 18.46 0.95 -0.75
CA PHE A 282 17.35 0.01 -0.78
C PHE A 282 16.47 0.26 -2.01
N PHE A 283 16.30 -0.79 -2.82
CA PHE A 283 15.28 -0.80 -3.87
C PHE A 283 13.88 -0.85 -3.24
N TYR A 284 12.89 -0.27 -3.89
CA TYR A 284 11.46 -0.25 -3.46
C TYR A 284 10.93 -1.63 -3.03
N PHE A 285 11.26 -2.71 -3.75
CA PHE A 285 10.86 -4.09 -3.41
C PHE A 285 11.61 -4.70 -2.21
N SER A 286 12.50 -3.94 -1.57
CA SER A 286 13.23 -4.29 -0.34
C SER A 286 12.93 -3.34 0.82
N ASP A 287 12.00 -2.39 0.65
CA ASP A 287 11.54 -1.53 1.74
C ASP A 287 10.66 -2.33 2.73
N LEU A 288 10.54 -1.86 3.97
CA LEU A 288 9.79 -2.52 5.04
C LEU A 288 8.37 -1.96 5.12
N GLU A 289 7.38 -2.84 5.30
CA GLU A 289 6.00 -2.39 5.49
C GLU A 289 5.85 -1.72 6.88
N ARG A 290 5.42 -0.45 6.88
CA ARG A 290 5.34 0.41 8.08
C ARG A 290 3.89 0.63 8.51
N HIS A 291 3.57 0.24 9.74
CA HIS A 291 2.23 0.46 10.32
C HIS A 291 1.74 1.92 10.28
N ASN A 292 2.64 2.89 10.51
CA ASN A 292 2.35 4.32 10.40
C ASN A 292 1.88 4.74 9.01
N ALA A 293 2.36 4.09 7.95
CA ALA A 293 1.96 4.40 6.58
C ALA A 293 0.52 3.98 6.30
N GLU A 294 0.05 2.86 6.86
CA GLU A 294 -1.36 2.43 6.72
C GLU A 294 -2.33 3.44 7.35
N ILE A 295 -2.00 3.88 8.57
CA ILE A 295 -2.83 4.84 9.33
C ILE A 295 -2.81 6.20 8.62
N ALA A 296 -1.63 6.70 8.28
CA ALA A 296 -1.48 7.96 7.54
C ALA A 296 -2.16 7.92 6.16
N ALA A 297 -2.11 6.79 5.45
CA ALA A 297 -2.78 6.61 4.16
C ALA A 297 -4.30 6.80 4.30
N PHE A 298 -4.94 6.12 5.27
CA PHE A 298 -6.38 6.27 5.50
C PHE A 298 -6.78 7.72 5.84
N HIS A 299 -6.02 8.40 6.70
CA HIS A 299 -6.31 9.80 7.04
C HIS A 299 -6.10 10.77 5.85
N LEU A 300 -5.09 10.53 5.00
CA LEU A 300 -4.83 11.31 3.78
C LEU A 300 -5.89 11.05 2.70
N ASP A 301 -6.32 9.80 2.50
CA ASP A 301 -7.40 9.40 1.59
C ASP A 301 -8.75 10.04 1.97
N ARG A 302 -9.01 10.18 3.29
CA ARG A 302 -10.15 10.93 3.85
C ARG A 302 -10.02 12.44 3.62
N ILE A 303 -8.81 13.02 3.75
CA ILE A 303 -8.55 14.46 3.54
C ILE A 303 -8.58 14.86 2.07
N LEU A 304 -8.17 13.98 1.14
CA LEU A 304 -8.35 14.18 -0.31
C LEU A 304 -9.80 13.91 -0.76
N ASP A 305 -10.65 13.42 0.14
CA ASP A 305 -12.04 12.99 -0.08
C ASP A 305 -12.18 11.97 -1.23
N PHE A 306 -11.16 11.12 -1.37
CA PHE A 306 -11.17 9.93 -2.22
C PHE A 306 -12.11 8.87 -1.66
N ARG A 307 -11.96 8.54 -0.36
CA ARG A 307 -12.74 7.51 0.36
C ARG A 307 -12.61 6.11 -0.25
N ARG A 308 -11.39 5.66 -0.50
CA ARG A 308 -11.04 4.42 -1.21
C ARG A 308 -10.11 3.48 -0.39
N VAL A 309 -9.51 3.94 0.70
CA VAL A 309 -8.73 3.11 1.66
C VAL A 309 -9.65 2.53 2.75
N PRO A 310 -9.57 1.24 3.10
CA PRO A 310 -10.33 0.69 4.24
C PRO A 310 -9.99 1.40 5.56
N PRO A 311 -10.93 1.60 6.51
CA PRO A 311 -10.64 2.27 7.77
C PRO A 311 -9.50 1.62 8.56
N VAL A 312 -8.47 2.41 8.92
CA VAL A 312 -7.29 1.95 9.67
C VAL A 312 -7.17 2.70 10.99
N ALA A 313 -6.87 1.99 12.08
CA ALA A 313 -6.52 2.58 13.37
C ALA A 313 -5.27 1.92 13.99
N GLY A 314 -4.50 2.69 14.73
CA GLY A 314 -3.34 2.23 15.49
C GLY A 314 -3.70 1.59 16.83
N ARG A 315 -3.08 0.47 17.16
CA ARG A 315 -3.28 -0.25 18.43
C ARG A 315 -1.96 -0.73 19.02
N LEU A 316 -1.82 -0.53 20.33
CA LEU A 316 -0.82 -1.21 21.15
C LEU A 316 -1.38 -2.58 21.58
N VAL A 317 -0.79 -3.66 21.08
CA VAL A 317 -1.25 -5.04 21.26
C VAL A 317 -0.34 -5.78 22.25
N ASN A 318 -0.91 -6.43 23.25
CA ASN A 318 -0.16 -7.34 24.12
C ASN A 318 0.08 -8.67 23.39
N MET A 319 1.32 -8.93 22.98
CA MET A 319 1.67 -10.08 22.13
C MET A 319 1.44 -11.42 22.82
N THR A 320 1.50 -11.46 24.15
CA THR A 320 1.16 -12.63 24.97
C THR A 320 -0.33 -12.95 24.81
N ARG A 321 -1.20 -12.10 25.39
CA ARG A 321 -2.63 -12.32 25.57
C ARG A 321 -3.45 -12.15 24.29
N GLU A 322 -3.02 -11.29 23.38
CA GLU A 322 -3.80 -10.88 22.19
C GLU A 322 -3.17 -11.35 20.87
N ILE A 323 -2.06 -12.13 20.90
CA ILE A 323 -1.54 -12.84 19.72
C ILE A 323 -1.23 -14.31 20.06
N ARG A 324 -0.24 -14.56 20.92
CA ARG A 324 0.30 -15.91 21.20
C ARG A 324 -0.72 -16.84 21.83
N ASP A 325 -1.44 -16.38 22.84
CA ASP A 325 -2.33 -17.21 23.66
C ASP A 325 -3.75 -17.37 23.03
N VAL A 326 -4.01 -16.66 21.93
CA VAL A 326 -5.27 -16.71 21.15
C VAL A 326 -5.09 -17.23 19.72
N THR A 327 -3.86 -17.60 19.32
CA THR A 327 -3.64 -18.19 17.99
C THR A 327 -3.80 -19.72 18.00
N ARG A 328 -4.56 -20.25 17.04
CA ARG A 328 -4.59 -21.68 16.72
C ARG A 328 -3.57 -22.06 15.64
N ASP A 329 -2.90 -21.07 15.04
CA ASP A 329 -1.90 -21.29 14.00
C ASP A 329 -0.58 -21.78 14.62
N LYS A 330 -0.35 -23.09 14.48
CA LYS A 330 0.85 -23.78 14.95
C LYS A 330 2.13 -23.29 14.26
N LYS A 331 2.06 -22.60 13.10
CA LYS A 331 3.23 -21.97 12.49
C LYS A 331 3.59 -20.70 13.24
N LEU A 332 2.67 -19.75 13.33
CA LEU A 332 2.83 -18.49 14.05
C LEU A 332 3.28 -18.72 15.50
N TRP A 333 2.57 -19.59 16.24
CA TRP A 333 2.84 -19.89 17.65
C TRP A 333 4.27 -20.37 17.90
N ARG A 334 4.82 -21.22 17.01
CA ARG A 334 6.19 -21.76 17.12
C ARG A 334 7.30 -20.72 16.93
N THR A 335 6.98 -19.53 16.42
CA THR A 335 7.98 -18.46 16.23
C THR A 335 8.14 -17.55 17.45
N PHE A 336 7.37 -17.76 18.52
CA PHE A 336 7.51 -16.99 19.76
C PHE A 336 8.69 -17.48 20.60
N PHE A 337 9.52 -16.53 21.06
CA PHE A 337 10.66 -16.80 21.95
C PHE A 337 10.87 -15.64 22.94
N ILE A 338 11.77 -15.85 23.91
CA ILE A 338 12.23 -14.82 24.84
C ILE A 338 13.65 -14.42 24.42
N SER A 339 13.87 -13.13 24.21
CA SER A 339 15.18 -12.56 23.86
C SER A 339 16.16 -12.54 25.05
N PRO A 340 17.48 -12.40 24.81
CA PRO A 340 18.46 -12.19 25.89
C PRO A 340 18.19 -10.97 26.78
N ALA A 341 17.40 -10.00 26.30
CA ALA A 341 16.94 -8.83 27.06
C ALA A 341 15.64 -9.10 27.86
N ASN A 342 15.21 -10.36 27.98
CA ASN A 342 13.97 -10.80 28.62
C ASN A 342 12.66 -10.21 28.03
N ASN A 343 12.71 -9.64 26.83
CA ASN A 343 11.53 -9.25 26.07
C ASN A 343 10.99 -10.45 25.29
N ILE A 344 9.67 -10.53 25.15
CA ILE A 344 9.01 -11.51 24.26
C ILE A 344 9.16 -11.04 22.81
N CYS A 345 9.39 -11.98 21.89
CA CYS A 345 9.58 -11.71 20.46
C CYS A 345 8.91 -12.77 19.59
N PHE A 346 8.55 -12.43 18.35
CA PHE A 346 8.10 -13.37 17.33
C PHE A 346 8.45 -12.90 15.91
N TYR A 347 8.42 -13.79 14.91
CA TYR A 347 8.79 -13.44 13.53
C TYR A 347 7.90 -14.05 12.43
N GLY A 348 7.07 -15.05 12.72
CA GLY A 348 6.17 -15.67 11.75
C GLY A 348 6.86 -16.41 10.59
N GLU A 349 6.12 -16.67 9.53
CA GLU A 349 6.55 -17.41 8.33
C GLU A 349 6.06 -16.67 7.08
N CYS A 350 6.95 -15.88 6.47
CA CYS A 350 6.73 -15.12 5.23
C CYS A 350 8.03 -15.08 4.41
N SER A 351 8.01 -14.57 3.17
CA SER A 351 9.18 -14.65 2.28
C SER A 351 10.25 -13.56 2.51
N TYR A 352 9.90 -12.41 3.10
CA TYR A 352 10.81 -11.31 3.40
C TYR A 352 10.71 -10.88 4.87
N TYR A 353 11.86 -10.84 5.56
CA TYR A 353 11.98 -10.34 6.94
C TYR A 353 11.08 -11.07 7.96
N CYS A 354 10.99 -12.39 7.82
CA CYS A 354 10.39 -13.34 8.79
C CYS A 354 11.45 -14.36 9.24
N SER A 355 12.39 -13.90 10.06
CA SER A 355 13.48 -14.71 10.64
C SER A 355 13.89 -14.15 12.00
N THR A 356 14.65 -14.92 12.78
CA THR A 356 15.06 -14.51 14.15
C THR A 356 15.85 -13.19 14.16
N GLU A 357 16.63 -12.88 13.13
CA GLU A 357 17.37 -11.61 13.04
C GLU A 357 16.49 -10.40 12.70
N HIS A 358 15.27 -10.63 12.19
CA HIS A 358 14.24 -9.62 11.90
C HIS A 358 13.05 -9.75 12.87
N ALA A 359 13.23 -10.40 14.01
CA ALA A 359 12.16 -10.67 14.96
C ALA A 359 11.61 -9.40 15.61
N LEU A 360 10.29 -9.37 15.77
CA LEU A 360 9.56 -8.26 16.34
C LEU A 360 9.44 -8.49 17.85
N CYS A 361 10.09 -7.61 18.63
CA CYS A 361 10.20 -7.70 20.07
C CYS A 361 9.44 -6.58 20.76
N GLY A 362 8.71 -6.93 21.83
CA GLY A 362 7.99 -5.97 22.67
C GLY A 362 8.87 -5.35 23.74
N LYS A 363 8.28 -4.50 24.58
CA LYS A 363 8.95 -3.90 25.75
C LYS A 363 8.01 -3.88 26.99
N PRO A 364 7.88 -4.97 27.75
CA PRO A 364 8.49 -6.29 27.53
C PRO A 364 7.70 -7.20 26.57
N ASP A 365 6.38 -7.01 26.49
CA ASP A 365 5.47 -7.90 25.74
C ASP A 365 4.37 -7.18 24.93
N GLN A 366 4.41 -5.85 24.87
CA GLN A 366 3.54 -5.03 24.02
C GLN A 366 4.28 -4.56 22.76
N ILE A 367 3.57 -4.55 21.64
CA ILE A 367 4.03 -4.01 20.34
C ILE A 367 2.94 -3.15 19.72
N GLU A 368 3.32 -2.07 19.03
CA GLU A 368 2.38 -1.25 18.26
C GLU A 368 2.20 -1.80 16.83
N GLY A 369 1.05 -1.49 16.23
CA GLY A 369 0.76 -1.83 14.83
C GLY A 369 -0.57 -1.25 14.38
N SER A 370 -0.81 -1.32 13.07
CA SER A 370 -2.01 -0.80 12.43
C SER A 370 -3.00 -1.93 12.19
N LEU A 371 -4.27 -1.67 12.50
CA LEU A 371 -5.40 -2.55 12.19
C LEU A 371 -6.21 -1.91 11.07
N ALA A 372 -6.12 -2.47 9.87
CA ALA A 372 -6.99 -2.11 8.76
C ALA A 372 -8.24 -3.00 8.80
N ALA A 373 -9.44 -2.42 8.80
CA ALA A 373 -10.70 -3.15 8.73
C ALA A 373 -10.73 -4.04 7.47
N PHE A 374 -11.15 -5.30 7.60
CA PHE A 374 -11.29 -6.17 6.45
C PHE A 374 -12.37 -5.63 5.49
N LEU A 375 -12.08 -5.69 4.20
CA LEU A 375 -13.09 -5.68 3.16
C LEU A 375 -13.95 -6.96 3.24
N PRO A 376 -15.14 -6.99 2.62
CA PRO A 376 -15.96 -8.19 2.60
C PRO A 376 -15.22 -9.39 1.99
N ASP A 377 -15.64 -10.59 2.39
CA ASP A 377 -15.08 -11.85 1.91
C ASP A 377 -15.23 -11.97 0.38
N LEU A 378 -14.22 -12.53 -0.28
CA LEU A 378 -14.21 -12.75 -1.73
C LEU A 378 -15.31 -13.73 -2.20
N ALA A 379 -15.83 -14.57 -1.30
CA ALA A 379 -17.00 -15.40 -1.53
C ALA A 379 -18.31 -14.59 -1.67
N LEU A 380 -18.40 -13.42 -1.02
CA LEU A 380 -19.58 -12.55 -1.01
C LEU A 380 -19.42 -11.36 -1.98
N ALA A 381 -18.25 -10.72 -1.98
CA ALA A 381 -17.90 -9.62 -2.87
C ALA A 381 -16.56 -9.92 -3.57
N LYS A 382 -16.65 -10.56 -4.74
CA LYS A 382 -15.50 -10.79 -5.61
C LYS A 382 -14.81 -9.48 -5.94
N ARG A 383 -13.47 -9.50 -5.87
CA ARG A 383 -12.60 -8.39 -6.27
C ARG A 383 -11.68 -8.84 -7.40
N LYS A 384 -11.49 -7.97 -8.37
CA LYS A 384 -10.69 -8.19 -9.57
C LYS A 384 -9.36 -7.45 -9.44
N THR A 385 -8.27 -8.20 -9.40
CA THR A 385 -6.92 -7.65 -9.38
C THR A 385 -6.46 -7.31 -10.81
N TRP A 386 -5.96 -6.09 -11.00
CA TRP A 386 -5.43 -5.58 -12.26
C TRP A 386 -3.94 -5.27 -12.12
N ARG A 387 -3.15 -5.51 -13.17
CA ARG A 387 -1.75 -5.03 -13.26
C ARG A 387 -1.77 -3.54 -13.57
N ASN A 388 -1.03 -2.74 -12.80
CA ASN A 388 -0.79 -1.34 -13.15
C ASN A 388 0.07 -1.28 -14.44
N PRO A 389 -0.29 -0.53 -15.50
CA PRO A 389 0.61 -0.29 -16.63
C PRO A 389 1.95 0.31 -16.16
N TRP A 390 1.94 1.31 -15.29
CA TRP A 390 3.13 1.91 -14.66
C TRP A 390 3.79 1.06 -13.56
N ARG A 391 3.52 -0.26 -13.51
CA ARG A 391 4.26 -1.21 -12.67
C ARG A 391 5.75 -1.15 -13.01
N ARG A 392 6.60 -0.95 -12.00
CA ARG A 392 8.08 -1.03 -12.12
C ARG A 392 8.57 -2.41 -12.57
N SER A 393 9.86 -2.53 -12.90
CA SER A 393 10.44 -3.80 -13.37
C SER A 393 10.50 -4.91 -12.31
N TYR A 394 10.67 -4.56 -11.03
CA TYR A 394 11.06 -5.48 -9.94
C TYR A 394 12.41 -6.17 -10.19
N HIS A 395 13.33 -5.50 -10.89
CA HIS A 395 14.65 -6.04 -11.21
C HIS A 395 15.74 -4.96 -11.23
N LYS A 396 16.80 -5.16 -10.44
CA LYS A 396 17.89 -4.20 -10.16
C LYS A 396 18.59 -3.56 -11.37
N ARG A 397 18.47 -4.16 -12.57
CA ARG A 397 19.16 -3.73 -13.81
C ARG A 397 18.26 -3.55 -15.03
N LYS A 398 16.95 -3.87 -14.93
CA LYS A 398 16.00 -3.69 -16.05
C LYS A 398 15.12 -2.49 -15.73
N LYS A 399 15.01 -1.55 -16.66
CA LYS A 399 13.99 -0.50 -16.65
C LYS A 399 12.63 -1.07 -17.07
N ALA A 400 11.53 -0.50 -16.57
CA ALA A 400 10.21 -0.71 -17.16
C ALA A 400 10.09 -0.01 -18.52
N GLU A 401 9.09 -0.36 -19.34
CA GLU A 401 8.89 0.28 -20.66
C GLU A 401 8.73 1.81 -20.52
N TRP A 402 7.85 2.26 -19.60
CA TRP A 402 7.64 3.68 -19.27
C TRP A 402 8.85 4.42 -18.63
N GLU A 403 9.91 3.70 -18.23
CA GLU A 403 11.17 4.31 -17.74
C GLU A 403 12.18 4.56 -18.89
N VAL A 404 11.76 4.28 -20.14
CA VAL A 404 12.55 4.41 -21.39
C VAL A 404 11.76 5.17 -22.47
N ASP A 405 10.47 4.86 -22.62
CA ASP A 405 9.57 5.48 -23.59
C ASP A 405 8.85 6.70 -22.95
N PRO A 406 9.03 7.93 -23.49
CA PRO A 406 8.35 9.13 -22.99
C PRO A 406 6.86 9.18 -23.37
N ASP A 407 6.47 8.55 -24.48
CA ASP A 407 5.14 8.67 -25.09
C ASP A 407 4.23 7.48 -24.70
N TYR A 408 4.73 6.56 -23.86
CA TYR A 408 4.06 5.36 -23.35
C TYR A 408 2.61 5.57 -22.88
N CYS A 409 2.27 6.77 -22.37
CA CYS A 409 0.91 7.07 -21.96
C CYS A 409 -0.10 6.99 -23.12
N ASP A 410 0.32 7.20 -24.37
CA ASP A 410 -0.56 7.19 -25.53
C ASP A 410 -0.85 5.78 -26.05
N GLU A 411 0.04 4.80 -25.80
CA GLU A 411 -0.31 3.37 -25.90
C GLU A 411 -1.31 2.98 -24.81
N VAL A 412 -1.10 3.43 -23.57
CA VAL A 412 -2.00 3.14 -22.44
C VAL A 412 -3.41 3.71 -22.69
N LYS A 413 -3.54 4.93 -23.20
CA LYS A 413 -4.84 5.54 -23.60
C LYS A 413 -5.63 4.71 -24.63
N GLN A 414 -4.96 3.85 -25.41
CA GLN A 414 -5.58 2.99 -26.42
C GLN A 414 -5.82 1.55 -25.91
N THR A 415 -5.36 1.22 -24.69
CA THR A 415 -5.33 -0.15 -24.16
C THR A 415 -6.48 -0.40 -23.19
N PRO A 416 -7.41 -1.33 -23.45
CA PRO A 416 -8.48 -1.65 -22.50
C PRO A 416 -7.94 -2.17 -21.14
N PRO A 417 -8.50 -1.73 -19.99
CA PRO A 417 -9.71 -0.93 -19.81
C PRO A 417 -9.46 0.59 -19.72
N TYR A 418 -8.30 1.10 -20.13
CA TYR A 418 -7.90 2.51 -19.98
C TYR A 418 -8.41 3.40 -21.13
N ASP A 419 -8.98 2.80 -22.17
CA ASP A 419 -9.59 3.45 -23.33
C ASP A 419 -10.99 4.05 -23.05
N ARG A 420 -11.60 3.75 -21.89
CA ARG A 420 -13.02 4.06 -21.61
C ARG A 420 -13.30 4.44 -20.16
N GLY A 421 -14.33 5.28 -20.01
CA GLY A 421 -14.89 5.68 -18.73
C GLY A 421 -13.87 6.40 -17.84
N SER A 422 -14.10 6.38 -16.53
CA SER A 422 -13.21 7.04 -15.58
C SER A 422 -11.88 6.29 -15.35
N ARG A 423 -11.62 5.14 -15.98
CA ARG A 423 -10.54 4.23 -15.51
C ARG A 423 -9.13 4.81 -15.63
N LEU A 424 -8.81 5.56 -16.68
CA LEU A 424 -7.52 6.27 -16.73
C LEU A 424 -7.47 7.36 -15.65
N LEU A 425 -8.56 8.10 -15.48
CA LEU A 425 -8.74 9.09 -14.42
C LEU A 425 -8.77 8.51 -13.00
N ASP A 426 -9.04 7.20 -12.84
CA ASP A 426 -9.07 6.49 -11.56
C ASP A 426 -7.80 5.74 -11.24
N ILE A 427 -7.06 5.26 -12.26
CA ILE A 427 -5.61 5.11 -12.10
C ILE A 427 -5.15 6.45 -11.58
N MET A 428 -5.23 7.52 -12.37
CA MET A 428 -4.76 8.85 -12.02
C MET A 428 -5.17 9.26 -10.58
N ASP A 429 -6.45 9.31 -10.22
CA ASP A 429 -6.89 9.74 -8.88
C ASP A 429 -6.28 8.95 -7.72
N MET A 430 -6.07 7.64 -7.85
CA MET A 430 -5.58 6.74 -6.78
C MET A 430 -4.22 7.15 -6.17
N THR A 431 -3.60 8.18 -6.71
CA THR A 431 -2.32 7.94 -7.34
C THR A 431 -1.45 9.22 -7.16
N ILE A 432 -1.99 10.45 -7.14
CA ILE A 432 -1.22 11.56 -6.52
C ILE A 432 -0.83 11.22 -5.08
N PHE A 433 -1.70 10.43 -4.43
CA PHE A 433 -1.50 9.69 -3.19
C PHE A 433 -0.10 9.07 -2.99
N ASP A 434 0.42 8.24 -3.92
CA ASP A 434 1.68 7.46 -3.74
C ASP A 434 2.80 8.34 -3.23
N PHE A 435 3.20 9.37 -3.99
CA PHE A 435 4.36 10.20 -3.65
C PHE A 435 4.05 11.33 -2.70
N LEU A 436 2.78 11.64 -2.41
CA LEU A 436 2.46 12.43 -1.21
C LEU A 436 2.95 11.65 0.03
N MET A 437 2.76 10.33 0.06
CA MET A 437 3.29 9.45 1.11
C MET A 437 4.76 9.07 0.87
N GLY A 438 5.17 8.87 -0.38
CA GLY A 438 6.49 8.38 -0.81
C GLY A 438 6.50 6.93 -1.32
N ASN A 439 5.37 6.26 -1.40
CA ASN A 439 5.28 4.86 -1.86
C ASN A 439 5.58 4.73 -3.36
N MET A 440 6.09 3.55 -3.74
CA MET A 440 6.53 3.20 -5.10
C MET A 440 6.22 1.75 -5.51
N ASP A 441 5.52 0.98 -4.66
CA ASP A 441 5.28 -0.46 -4.82
C ASP A 441 3.89 -0.80 -5.42
N ARG A 442 3.19 0.19 -6.01
CA ARG A 442 1.85 0.05 -6.64
C ARG A 442 1.88 -0.75 -7.96
N HIS A 443 2.25 -2.03 -7.87
CA HIS A 443 2.34 -2.97 -9.00
C HIS A 443 0.99 -3.51 -9.49
N HIS A 444 0.00 -3.60 -8.61
CA HIS A 444 -1.36 -4.05 -8.90
C HIS A 444 -2.37 -3.13 -8.21
N TYR A 445 -3.63 -3.19 -8.62
CA TYR A 445 -4.75 -2.55 -7.93
C TYR A 445 -6.01 -3.43 -7.98
N GLU A 446 -7.00 -3.18 -7.11
CA GLU A 446 -8.25 -3.96 -7.05
C GLU A 446 -9.48 -3.12 -7.39
N THR A 447 -10.49 -3.74 -7.98
CA THR A 447 -11.86 -3.20 -8.10
C THR A 447 -12.88 -4.24 -7.64
N PHE A 448 -14.07 -3.82 -7.20
CA PHE A 448 -15.17 -4.77 -6.97
C PHE A 448 -15.70 -5.28 -8.32
N ASP A 449 -15.85 -6.60 -8.44
CA ASP A 449 -16.22 -7.26 -9.69
C ASP A 449 -17.67 -6.96 -10.10
N LYS A 450 -18.58 -6.79 -9.10
CA LYS A 450 -20.00 -6.42 -9.30
C LYS A 450 -20.16 -5.14 -10.14
N PHE A 451 -19.33 -4.13 -9.88
CA PHE A 451 -19.44 -2.83 -10.54
C PHE A 451 -18.76 -2.78 -11.93
N GLY A 452 -18.04 -3.84 -12.32
CA GLY A 452 -17.39 -3.96 -13.63
C GLY A 452 -16.18 -3.04 -13.79
N ASN A 453 -16.16 -2.26 -14.88
CA ASN A 453 -15.05 -1.34 -15.17
C ASN A 453 -15.26 0.07 -14.57
N GLU A 454 -16.52 0.52 -14.48
CA GLU A 454 -16.91 1.87 -14.05
C GLU A 454 -17.15 1.89 -12.53
N THR A 455 -16.05 1.95 -11.81
CA THR A 455 -15.97 1.90 -10.33
C THR A 455 -14.66 2.53 -9.89
N PHE A 456 -14.63 3.07 -8.67
CA PHE A 456 -13.38 3.48 -8.04
C PHE A 456 -12.39 2.32 -7.93
N ILE A 457 -11.09 2.64 -7.92
CA ILE A 457 -10.03 1.70 -7.60
C ILE A 457 -9.84 1.64 -6.08
N ILE A 458 -9.84 0.44 -5.50
CA ILE A 458 -9.67 0.23 -4.06
C ILE A 458 -8.21 0.49 -3.67
N HIS A 459 -8.00 1.37 -2.70
CA HIS A 459 -6.68 1.76 -2.23
C HIS A 459 -6.14 0.79 -1.17
N LEU A 460 -5.64 -0.35 -1.65
CA LEU A 460 -4.75 -1.26 -0.90
C LEU A 460 -3.32 -1.11 -1.48
N ASP A 461 -2.32 -0.61 -0.73
CA ASP A 461 -0.90 -0.40 -1.16
C ASP A 461 -0.68 0.53 -2.43
N ASN A 462 -0.42 1.87 -2.33
CA ASN A 462 -1.16 2.94 -3.10
C ASN A 462 -0.51 4.13 -3.99
N GLY A 463 -0.32 4.10 -5.36
CA GLY A 463 -0.47 5.31 -6.29
C GLY A 463 0.20 5.65 -7.74
N ARG A 464 0.34 6.98 -8.15
CA ARG A 464 0.69 7.79 -9.45
C ARG A 464 -0.11 9.00 -10.27
N GLY A 465 -1.24 9.77 -9.97
CA GLY A 465 -1.90 10.85 -10.85
C GLY A 465 -3.15 11.74 -10.35
N VAL A 466 -4.12 12.29 -11.17
CA VAL A 466 -5.34 13.15 -10.78
C VAL A 466 -6.73 13.04 -11.53
N ARG A 467 -7.83 13.55 -10.92
CA ARG A 467 -9.10 14.13 -11.52
C ARG A 467 -9.26 15.68 -11.32
N LYS A 468 -10.27 16.37 -11.92
CA LYS A 468 -10.56 17.82 -11.69
C LYS A 468 -10.95 18.18 -10.25
N SER A 469 -11.91 17.45 -9.65
CA SER A 469 -12.30 17.68 -8.26
C SER A 469 -11.10 17.57 -7.32
N THR A 470 -10.22 16.59 -7.60
CA THR A 470 -8.93 16.40 -6.96
C THR A 470 -7.97 17.56 -7.21
N HIS A 471 -7.83 18.07 -8.44
CA HIS A 471 -7.02 19.26 -8.74
C HIS A 471 -7.45 20.49 -7.91
N LEU A 472 -8.76 20.77 -7.84
CA LEU A 472 -9.30 21.87 -7.03
C LEU A 472 -9.06 21.67 -5.52
N ARG A 473 -9.14 20.42 -5.02
CA ARG A 473 -8.81 20.09 -3.63
C ARG A 473 -7.32 20.24 -3.35
N LEU A 474 -6.45 19.83 -4.26
CA LEU A 474 -4.99 19.99 -4.13
C LEU A 474 -4.61 21.48 -4.09
N GLN A 475 -5.25 22.32 -4.90
CA GLN A 475 -5.10 23.78 -4.84
C GLN A 475 -5.58 24.36 -3.49
N LEU A 476 -6.71 23.89 -2.96
CA LEU A 476 -7.21 24.30 -1.64
C LEU A 476 -6.22 23.91 -0.53
N LEU A 477 -5.76 22.66 -0.52
CA LEU A 477 -4.86 22.07 0.49
C LEU A 477 -3.44 22.68 0.49
N ALA A 478 -3.11 23.49 -0.52
CA ALA A 478 -1.86 24.23 -0.61
C ALA A 478 -1.94 25.66 -0.01
N LYS A 479 -3.15 26.15 0.30
CA LYS A 479 -3.35 27.45 0.95
C LYS A 479 -3.03 27.40 2.45
N GLU A 480 -2.73 28.54 3.05
CA GLU A 480 -2.31 28.59 4.46
C GLU A 480 -3.42 28.15 5.43
N GLU A 481 -4.69 28.43 5.14
CA GLU A 481 -5.81 28.07 6.03
C GLU A 481 -6.04 26.55 6.06
N TYR A 482 -5.88 25.90 4.90
CA TYR A 482 -6.15 24.47 4.67
C TYR A 482 -4.86 23.66 4.44
N GLN A 483 -3.73 24.13 4.98
CA GLN A 483 -2.41 23.50 4.79
C GLN A 483 -2.44 22.00 5.11
N LEU A 484 -2.08 21.15 4.13
CA LEU A 484 -2.18 19.69 4.22
C LEU A 484 -1.49 19.10 5.45
N SER A 485 -0.27 19.55 5.78
CA SER A 485 0.46 19.14 6.98
C SER A 485 -0.33 19.33 8.28
N ARG A 486 -1.02 20.48 8.44
CA ARG A 486 -1.83 20.81 9.62
C ARG A 486 -3.14 20.01 9.68
N LEU A 487 -3.76 19.76 8.53
CA LEU A 487 -4.95 18.90 8.46
C LEU A 487 -4.61 17.44 8.80
N MET A 488 -3.47 16.95 8.32
CA MET A 488 -2.94 15.63 8.67
C MET A 488 -2.59 15.53 10.16
N GLU A 489 -1.93 16.55 10.73
CA GLU A 489 -1.63 16.65 12.15
C GLU A 489 -2.91 16.59 13.00
N GLU A 490 -3.91 17.44 12.72
CA GLU A 490 -5.19 17.49 13.43
C GLU A 490 -6.00 16.18 13.28
N SER A 491 -5.95 15.55 12.12
CA SER A 491 -6.62 14.29 11.84
C SER A 491 -5.98 13.11 12.58
N LEU A 492 -4.64 13.07 12.64
CA LEU A 492 -3.86 12.02 13.31
C LEU A 492 -3.75 12.21 14.83
N LEU A 493 -4.14 13.35 15.41
CA LEU A 493 -4.30 13.54 16.87
C LEU A 493 -5.33 12.59 17.50
N ARG A 494 -6.24 12.01 16.70
CA ARG A 494 -7.28 11.09 17.17
C ARG A 494 -6.82 9.63 17.27
N ASP A 495 -5.67 9.28 16.70
CA ASP A 495 -5.16 7.90 16.73
C ASP A 495 -4.41 7.59 18.03
N ARG A 496 -4.53 6.36 18.53
CA ARG A 496 -3.91 5.93 19.80
C ARG A 496 -2.37 5.85 19.73
N LEU A 497 -1.79 5.76 18.54
CA LEU A 497 -0.34 5.74 18.30
C LEU A 497 0.23 7.13 17.97
N HIS A 498 -0.52 8.21 18.22
CA HIS A 498 -0.05 9.58 18.06
C HIS A 498 1.26 9.83 18.85
N PRO A 499 2.28 10.47 18.26
CA PRO A 499 2.34 10.95 16.87
C PRO A 499 2.56 9.81 15.86
N VAL A 500 1.66 9.66 14.89
CA VAL A 500 1.76 8.61 13.84
C VAL A 500 2.81 8.98 12.79
N LEU A 501 2.91 10.26 12.46
CA LEU A 501 3.95 10.84 11.61
C LEU A 501 4.78 11.86 12.40
N ILE A 502 6.07 11.93 12.11
CA ILE A 502 6.95 13.01 12.60
C ILE A 502 6.84 14.25 11.71
N GLN A 503 7.14 15.41 12.29
CA GLN A 503 7.04 16.72 11.62
C GLN A 503 7.69 16.79 10.21
N PRO A 504 8.90 16.22 9.96
CA PRO A 504 9.50 16.23 8.62
C PRO A 504 8.69 15.49 7.55
N HIS A 505 7.90 14.48 7.92
CA HIS A 505 7.00 13.80 6.96
C HIS A 505 5.78 14.68 6.63
N LEU A 506 5.22 15.40 7.60
CA LEU A 506 4.12 16.34 7.37
C LEU A 506 4.58 17.48 6.44
N GLU A 507 5.75 18.06 6.70
CA GLU A 507 6.37 19.10 5.85
C GLU A 507 6.76 18.59 4.46
N ALA A 508 7.16 17.31 4.35
CA ALA A 508 7.38 16.68 3.06
C ALA A 508 6.09 16.60 2.24
N MET A 509 4.93 16.33 2.85
CA MET A 509 3.64 16.27 2.15
C MET A 509 3.28 17.62 1.52
N ASP A 510 3.47 18.74 2.22
CA ASP A 510 3.28 20.09 1.64
C ASP A 510 4.22 20.35 0.46
N ARG A 511 5.50 19.96 0.57
CA ARG A 511 6.49 20.09 -0.52
C ARG A 511 6.10 19.23 -1.74
N ARG A 512 5.66 18.00 -1.51
CA ARG A 512 5.18 17.07 -2.54
C ARG A 512 3.89 17.56 -3.20
N LEU A 513 3.00 18.21 -2.45
CA LEU A 513 1.79 18.85 -2.97
C LEU A 513 2.11 20.00 -3.93
N ARG A 514 3.06 20.89 -3.58
CA ARG A 514 3.50 21.98 -4.48
C ARG A 514 4.11 21.44 -5.77
N LEU A 515 4.97 20.41 -5.69
CA LEU A 515 5.54 19.75 -6.88
C LEU A 515 4.45 19.12 -7.77
N VAL A 516 3.41 18.54 -7.18
CA VAL A 516 2.24 18.03 -7.91
C VAL A 516 1.51 19.15 -8.65
N LEU A 517 1.24 20.27 -7.99
CA LEU A 517 0.58 21.42 -8.63
C LEU A 517 1.43 22.04 -9.74
N GLN A 518 2.76 22.11 -9.56
CA GLN A 518 3.70 22.58 -10.57
C GLN A 518 3.69 21.71 -11.83
N VAL A 519 3.71 20.37 -11.69
CA VAL A 519 3.59 19.45 -12.83
C VAL A 519 2.27 19.65 -13.57
N LEU A 520 1.16 19.85 -12.85
CA LEU A 520 -0.14 20.10 -13.48
C LEU A 520 -0.22 21.46 -14.17
N ALA A 521 0.44 22.50 -13.65
CA ALA A 521 0.54 23.79 -14.33
C ALA A 521 1.28 23.64 -15.67
N VAL A 522 2.41 22.94 -15.71
CA VAL A 522 3.18 22.67 -16.94
C VAL A 522 2.37 21.85 -17.95
N CYS A 523 1.60 20.85 -17.49
CA CYS A 523 0.69 20.10 -18.38
C CYS A 523 -0.43 20.99 -18.94
N VAL A 524 -1.05 21.84 -18.10
CA VAL A 524 -2.12 22.77 -18.51
C VAL A 524 -1.61 23.83 -19.50
N GLU A 525 -0.38 24.32 -19.32
CA GLU A 525 0.28 25.26 -20.24
C GLU A 525 0.60 24.61 -21.59
N LYS A 526 1.07 23.36 -21.59
CA LYS A 526 1.47 22.63 -22.81
C LYS A 526 0.28 22.10 -23.63
N GLU A 527 -0.71 21.51 -22.97
CA GLU A 527 -1.82 20.78 -23.62
C GLU A 527 -3.16 21.53 -23.61
N GLY A 528 -3.29 22.57 -22.78
CA GLY A 528 -4.54 23.31 -22.56
C GLY A 528 -5.42 22.72 -21.44
N TYR A 529 -6.04 23.59 -20.64
CA TYR A 529 -6.77 23.21 -19.41
C TYR A 529 -7.85 22.13 -19.64
N SER A 530 -8.67 22.28 -20.68
CA SER A 530 -9.75 21.32 -21.01
C SER A 530 -9.26 19.92 -21.32
N ASN A 531 -8.02 19.79 -21.79
CA ASN A 531 -7.44 18.51 -22.24
C ASN A 531 -6.70 17.79 -21.09
N VAL A 532 -6.55 18.46 -19.94
CA VAL A 532 -5.84 17.95 -18.75
C VAL A 532 -6.79 17.79 -17.55
N VAL A 533 -7.88 18.55 -17.48
CA VAL A 533 -8.69 18.73 -16.26
C VAL A 533 -10.16 18.39 -16.49
N GLU A 534 -10.46 17.08 -16.53
CA GLU A 534 -11.78 16.53 -16.87
C GLU A 534 -12.91 16.91 -15.91
N THR A 535 -13.99 17.51 -16.44
CA THR A 535 -15.24 17.78 -15.72
C THR A 535 -16.07 16.52 -15.53
N THR A 536 -16.40 16.17 -14.28
CA THR A 536 -17.04 14.90 -13.93
C THR A 536 -18.52 15.02 -13.54
N VAL A 537 -19.16 16.17 -13.81
CA VAL A 537 -20.59 16.41 -13.52
C VAL A 537 -21.22 17.29 -14.61
N ASP A 538 -22.22 16.75 -15.31
CA ASP A 538 -23.19 17.55 -16.06
C ASP A 538 -24.11 18.30 -15.09
N GLY A 539 -23.81 19.57 -14.78
CA GLY A 539 -24.73 20.44 -14.04
C GLY A 539 -24.17 21.36 -12.96
N GLU A 540 -22.85 21.48 -12.77
CA GLU A 540 -22.34 22.61 -11.97
C GLU A 540 -22.66 23.94 -12.69
N PRO A 541 -23.16 24.96 -11.98
CA PRO A 541 -23.33 26.29 -12.55
C PRO A 541 -21.95 26.88 -12.89
N THR A 542 -21.91 27.76 -13.89
CA THR A 542 -20.70 28.49 -14.27
C THR A 542 -20.28 29.51 -13.20
N MET A 543 -19.66 29.03 -12.11
CA MET A 543 -18.76 29.88 -11.33
C MET A 543 -17.73 30.46 -12.30
N GLY A 544 -17.67 31.78 -12.36
CA GLY A 544 -17.09 32.50 -13.47
C GLY A 544 -15.67 32.05 -13.79
N VAL A 545 -15.37 31.99 -15.09
CA VAL A 545 -13.98 31.90 -15.57
C VAL A 545 -13.20 33.02 -14.88
N TRP A 546 -12.25 32.65 -14.02
CA TRP A 546 -11.27 33.61 -13.51
C TRP A 546 -10.49 34.11 -14.73
N SER A 547 -10.78 35.35 -15.11
CA SER A 547 -10.25 35.97 -16.33
C SER A 547 -8.72 35.94 -16.31
N HIS A 548 -8.09 35.60 -17.44
CA HIS A 548 -6.64 35.66 -17.61
C HIS A 548 -6.11 37.05 -17.21
N GLY A 549 -5.52 37.16 -16.02
CA GLY A 549 -5.21 38.47 -15.46
C GLY A 549 -4.63 38.50 -14.04
N GLU A 550 -4.16 37.38 -13.48
CA GLU A 550 -3.33 37.37 -12.26
C GLU A 550 -2.56 36.03 -12.16
N THR A 551 -1.44 35.93 -12.86
CA THR A 551 -0.50 34.79 -12.81
C THR A 551 0.73 35.06 -11.93
N ASP A 552 0.84 36.27 -11.38
CA ASP A 552 1.80 36.59 -10.32
C ASP A 552 1.13 36.30 -8.97
N TRP A 553 1.58 35.23 -8.29
CA TRP A 553 1.67 35.01 -6.83
C TRP A 553 1.67 33.51 -6.52
N ILE A 554 2.84 32.87 -6.62
CA ILE A 554 3.40 31.79 -5.77
C ILE A 554 4.66 31.27 -6.48
N LEU A 555 5.81 31.60 -5.89
CA LEU A 555 7.12 30.96 -6.08
C LEU A 555 7.62 30.52 -4.70
#